data_AF-A0A4D6RMJ1-F1
#
_entry.id   AF-A0A4D6RMJ1-F1
#
_cell.length_a   1.000
_cell.length_b   1.000
_cell.length_c   1.000
_cell.angle_alpha   90.00
_cell.angle_beta   90.00
_cell.angle_gamma   90.00
#
_symmetry.space_group_name_H-M   'P 1'
#
loop_
_entity.id
_entity.type
_entity.pdbx_description
1 polymer ?
#
loop_
_entity_poly.entity_id
_entity_poly.type
_entity_poly.pdbx_seq_one_letter_code
_entity_poly.pdbx_strand_id
1 'polypeptide(L)'
;FAVLVFVPLLVIEVNGLSSGQAGMILLPGGVAVAILSPFVGRLSDRFGDKRLIITGMTLMGLSTLFLSTYASGASPLLVSVGVLGVGIAFAFTNSPANNAAVSALDADKVGVGMGIFQG
;
A
#
# COMPACT_ATOMS: atom_id res chain seq x y z
N PHE A 1 -2.26 6.80 1.56
CA PHE A 1 -3.40 7.62 1.10
C PHE A 1 -3.07 8.56 -0.07
N ALA A 2 -2.00 9.35 -0.01
CA ALA A 2 -1.65 10.29 -1.10
C ALA A 2 -1.67 9.67 -2.52
N VAL A 3 -1.01 8.52 -2.71
CA VAL A 3 -0.93 7.84 -4.03
C VAL A 3 -2.30 7.49 -4.61
N LEU A 4 -3.24 7.01 -3.78
CA LEU A 4 -4.58 6.61 -4.23
C LEU A 4 -5.44 7.79 -4.70
N VAL A 5 -5.13 9.00 -4.26
CA VAL A 5 -5.87 10.21 -4.63
C VAL A 5 -5.15 10.95 -5.76
N PHE A 6 -3.85 11.19 -5.61
CA PHE A 6 -3.09 12.02 -6.54
C PHE A 6 -2.75 11.31 -7.85
N VAL A 7 -2.47 10.00 -7.85
CA VAL A 7 -2.15 9.29 -9.10
C VAL A 7 -3.31 9.29 -10.10
N PRO A 8 -4.55 8.87 -9.75
CA PRO A 8 -5.66 8.90 -10.71
C PRO A 8 -5.95 10.32 -11.19
N LEU A 9 -5.94 11.31 -10.29
CA LEU A 9 -6.16 12.70 -10.64
C LEU A 9 -5.11 13.19 -11.64
N LEU A 10 -3.83 12.87 -11.41
CA LEU A 10 -2.75 13.26 -12.30
C LEU A 10 -2.85 12.57 -13.68
N VAL A 11 -3.12 11.27 -13.73
CA VAL A 11 -3.15 10.58 -15.04
C VAL A 11 -4.39 10.96 -15.85
N ILE A 12 -5.49 11.33 -15.21
CA ILE A 12 -6.71 11.79 -15.89
C ILE A 12 -6.56 13.27 -16.30
N GLU A 13 -6.32 14.15 -15.35
CA GLU A 13 -6.35 15.61 -15.58
C GLU A 13 -5.09 16.12 -16.29
N VAL A 14 -3.92 15.51 -16.03
CA VAL A 14 -2.64 15.99 -16.58
C VAL A 14 -2.19 15.13 -17.76
N ASN A 15 -2.32 13.80 -17.69
CA ASN A 15 -1.92 12.91 -18.81
C ASN A 15 -3.06 12.64 -19.80
N GLY A 16 -4.27 13.14 -19.55
CA GLY A 16 -5.41 13.01 -20.47
C GLY A 16 -5.91 11.58 -20.65
N LEU A 17 -5.62 10.68 -19.72
CA LEU A 17 -6.09 9.30 -19.78
C LEU A 17 -7.56 9.19 -19.39
N SER A 18 -8.25 8.24 -20.00
CA SER A 18 -9.62 7.91 -19.59
C SER A 18 -9.64 7.27 -18.19
N SER A 19 -10.78 7.39 -17.50
CA SER A 19 -10.98 6.75 -16.18
C SER A 19 -10.75 5.23 -16.21
N GLY A 20 -11.07 4.57 -17.33
CA GLY A 20 -10.80 3.14 -17.50
C GLY A 20 -9.30 2.82 -17.53
N GLN A 21 -8.50 3.63 -18.22
CA GLN A 21 -7.04 3.50 -18.24
C GLN A 21 -6.42 3.82 -16.87
N ALA A 22 -6.92 4.85 -16.18
CA ALA A 22 -6.51 5.14 -14.81
C ALA A 22 -6.77 3.94 -13.88
N GLY A 23 -7.93 3.30 -14.01
CA GLY A 23 -8.24 2.05 -13.33
C GLY A 23 -7.18 0.99 -13.59
N MET A 24 -6.84 0.72 -14.86
CA MET A 24 -5.81 -0.26 -15.23
C MET A 24 -4.44 0.04 -14.65
N ILE A 25 -4.04 1.32 -14.55
CA ILE A 25 -2.77 1.73 -13.94
C ILE A 25 -2.75 1.41 -12.44
N LEU A 26 -3.89 1.58 -11.76
CA LEU A 26 -4.03 1.34 -10.32
C LEU A 26 -4.20 -0.14 -9.97
N LEU A 27 -4.75 -0.94 -10.89
CA LEU A 27 -5.07 -2.36 -10.65
C LEU A 27 -3.89 -3.17 -10.08
N PRO A 28 -2.66 -3.10 -10.59
CA PRO A 28 -1.54 -3.90 -10.07
C PRO A 28 -1.26 -3.64 -8.59
N GLY A 29 -1.40 -2.39 -8.12
CA GLY A 29 -1.24 -2.07 -6.71
C GLY A 29 -2.29 -2.75 -5.83
N GLY A 30 -3.56 -2.70 -6.25
CA GLY A 30 -4.64 -3.39 -5.55
C GLY A 30 -4.48 -4.92 -5.54
N VAL A 31 -4.09 -5.49 -6.68
CA VAL A 31 -3.81 -6.93 -6.81
C VAL A 31 -2.66 -7.35 -5.89
N ALA A 32 -1.57 -6.56 -5.85
CA ALA A 32 -0.47 -6.85 -4.94
C ALA A 32 -0.90 -6.84 -3.47
N VAL A 33 -1.72 -5.87 -3.06
CA VAL A 33 -2.26 -5.85 -1.69
C VAL A 33 -3.10 -7.11 -1.44
N ALA A 34 -4.06 -7.42 -2.30
CA ALA A 34 -4.95 -8.56 -2.13
C ALA A 34 -4.19 -9.90 -2.05
N ILE A 35 -3.19 -10.08 -2.90
CA ILE A 35 -2.39 -11.30 -2.93
C ILE A 35 -1.43 -11.34 -1.75
N LEU A 36 -0.66 -10.28 -1.48
CA LEU A 36 0.45 -10.33 -0.53
C LEU A 36 0.01 -10.23 0.93
N SER A 37 -1.09 -9.54 1.24
CA SER A 37 -1.55 -9.34 2.63
C SER A 37 -1.61 -10.63 3.48
N PRO A 38 -2.22 -11.75 3.02
CA PRO A 38 -2.23 -13.00 3.80
C PRO A 38 -0.84 -13.64 3.95
N PHE A 39 0.08 -13.46 2.99
CA PHE A 39 1.44 -13.99 3.10
C PHE A 39 2.27 -13.17 4.07
N VAL A 40 2.16 -11.84 4.01
CA VAL A 40 2.86 -10.93 4.91
C VAL A 40 2.39 -11.14 6.35
N GLY A 41 1.09 -11.35 6.59
CA GLY A 41 0.59 -11.67 7.93
C GLY A 41 1.28 -12.90 8.54
N ARG A 42 1.37 -14.00 7.77
CA ARG A 42 2.11 -15.22 8.21
C ARG A 42 3.61 -14.97 8.37
N LEU A 43 4.18 -14.11 7.53
CA LEU A 43 5.59 -13.72 7.63
C LEU A 43 5.85 -12.93 8.92
N SER A 44 4.88 -12.12 9.34
CA SER A 44 4.90 -11.34 10.57
C SER A 44 5.04 -12.22 11.79
N ASP A 45 4.27 -13.31 11.84
CA ASP A 45 4.32 -14.29 12.93
C ASP A 45 5.71 -14.94 13.07
N ARG A 46 6.47 -15.04 11.97
CA ARG A 46 7.80 -15.67 11.95
C ARG A 46 8.96 -14.70 12.17
N PHE A 47 8.91 -13.52 11.56
CA PHE A 47 10.02 -12.56 11.53
C PHE A 47 9.83 -11.36 12.47
N GLY A 48 8.63 -11.21 13.04
CA GLY A 48 8.22 -10.11 13.89
C GLY A 48 7.75 -8.89 13.10
N ASP A 49 6.68 -8.25 13.59
CA ASP A 49 6.01 -7.15 12.90
C ASP A 49 6.95 -5.98 12.60
N LYS A 50 7.81 -5.61 13.55
CA LYS A 50 8.70 -4.45 13.45
C LYS A 50 9.60 -4.48 12.20
N ARG A 51 10.18 -5.63 11.86
CA ARG A 51 11.10 -5.74 10.71
C ARG A 51 10.36 -5.58 9.38
N LEU A 52 9.16 -6.14 9.30
CA LEU A 52 8.33 -6.03 8.11
C LEU A 52 7.81 -4.60 7.92
N ILE A 53 7.37 -3.94 9.00
CA ILE A 53 6.94 -2.54 8.97
C ILE A 53 8.08 -1.64 8.46
N ILE A 54 9.30 -1.78 8.98
CA ILE A 54 10.44 -0.98 8.53
C ILE A 54 10.71 -1.21 7.03
N THR A 55 10.69 -2.48 6.59
CA THR A 55 10.88 -2.83 5.17
C THR A 55 9.79 -2.23 4.28
N GLY A 56 8.53 -2.31 4.72
CA GLY A 56 7.38 -1.72 4.04
C GLY A 56 7.48 -0.20 3.95
N MET A 57 7.89 0.47 5.04
CA MET A 57 8.08 1.92 5.06
C MET A 57 9.23 2.38 4.15
N THR A 58 10.36 1.65 4.12
CA THR A 58 11.45 1.94 3.18
C THR A 58 10.98 1.79 1.75
N LEU A 59 10.28 0.69 1.42
CA LEU A 59 9.73 0.47 0.09
C LEU A 59 8.67 1.52 -0.29
N MET A 60 7.86 1.97 0.67
CA MET A 60 6.88 3.03 0.48
C MET A 60 7.57 4.35 0.10
N GLY A 61 8.62 4.72 0.82
CA GLY A 61 9.43 5.90 0.52
C GLY A 61 10.03 5.84 -0.89
N LEU A 62 10.65 4.72 -1.25
CA LEU A 62 11.26 4.52 -2.57
C LEU A 62 10.22 4.55 -3.69
N SER A 63 9.07 3.88 -3.51
CA SER A 63 8.00 3.84 -4.52
C SER A 63 7.35 5.20 -4.70
N THR A 64 7.17 5.96 -3.61
CA THR A 64 6.65 7.32 -3.66
C THR A 64 7.63 8.29 -4.31
N LEU A 65 8.92 8.17 -3.99
CA LEU A 65 9.98 8.96 -4.62
C LEU A 65 10.03 8.67 -6.13
N PHE A 66 10.00 7.38 -6.51
CA PHE A 66 9.90 6.97 -7.90
C PHE A 66 8.69 7.61 -8.59
N LEU A 67 7.49 7.51 -7.99
CA LEU A 67 6.30 8.15 -8.55
C LEU A 67 6.46 9.67 -8.68
N SER A 68 7.07 10.36 -7.70
CA SER A 68 7.30 11.81 -7.78
C SER A 68 8.16 12.23 -8.98
N THR A 69 9.11 11.38 -9.38
CA THR A 69 9.99 11.67 -10.53
C THR A 69 9.34 11.42 -11.89
N TYR A 70 8.33 10.54 -11.95
CA TYR A 70 7.74 10.08 -13.22
C TYR A 70 6.28 10.54 -13.40
N ALA A 71 5.62 11.06 -12.36
CA ALA A 71 4.20 11.40 -12.43
C ALA A 71 3.90 12.56 -13.41
N SER A 72 4.81 13.50 -13.65
CA SER A 72 4.53 14.71 -14.46
C SER A 72 4.54 14.50 -15.99
N GLY A 73 4.46 13.27 -16.50
CA GLY A 73 4.39 13.00 -17.94
C GLY A 73 5.05 11.71 -18.43
N ALA A 74 5.43 10.80 -17.53
CA ALA A 74 6.03 9.54 -17.92
C ALA A 74 5.02 8.52 -18.45
N SER A 75 5.55 7.45 -19.06
CA SER A 75 4.77 6.33 -19.55
C SER A 75 3.78 5.78 -18.49
N PRO A 76 2.50 5.54 -18.84
CA PRO A 76 1.51 4.90 -17.97
C PRO A 76 2.02 3.61 -17.32
N LEU A 77 2.91 2.89 -18.00
CA LEU A 77 3.54 1.67 -17.50
C LEU A 77 4.42 1.94 -16.27
N LEU A 78 5.22 3.02 -16.30
CA LEU A 78 6.10 3.38 -15.18
C LEU A 78 5.27 3.81 -13.96
N VAL A 79 4.22 4.60 -14.17
CA VAL A 79 3.28 4.93 -13.10
C VAL A 79 2.69 3.66 -12.49
N SER A 80 2.30 2.69 -13.32
CA SER A 80 1.76 1.42 -12.85
C SER A 80 2.77 0.59 -12.05
N VAL A 81 4.05 0.57 -12.43
CA VAL A 81 5.14 -0.05 -11.65
C VAL A 81 5.31 0.64 -10.30
N GLY A 82 5.26 1.98 -10.26
CA GLY A 82 5.30 2.73 -9.00
C GLY A 82 4.11 2.41 -8.09
N VAL A 83 2.90 2.33 -8.65
CA VAL A 83 1.68 1.96 -7.91
C VAL A 83 1.75 0.51 -7.42
N LEU A 84 2.32 -0.41 -8.20
CA LEU A 84 2.60 -1.77 -7.77
C LEU A 84 3.52 -1.77 -6.54
N GLY A 85 4.62 -1.02 -6.58
CA GLY A 85 5.54 -0.87 -5.45
C GLY A 85 4.86 -0.33 -4.19
N VAL A 86 3.98 0.67 -4.34
CA VAL A 86 3.15 1.20 -3.25
C VAL A 86 2.21 0.13 -2.69
N GLY A 87 1.58 -0.68 -3.54
CA GLY A 87 0.73 -1.79 -3.12
C GLY A 87 1.48 -2.84 -2.29
N ILE A 88 2.67 -3.23 -2.74
CA ILE A 88 3.55 -4.15 -2.00
C ILE A 88 3.95 -3.53 -0.66
N ALA A 89 4.42 -2.27 -0.67
CA ALA A 89 4.79 -1.56 0.55
C ALA A 89 3.64 -1.47 1.55
N PHE A 90 2.42 -1.22 1.06
CA PHE A 90 1.22 -1.16 1.89
C PHE A 90 0.93 -2.51 2.55
N ALA A 91 1.03 -3.63 1.83
CA ALA A 91 0.86 -4.97 2.41
C ALA A 91 1.88 -5.22 3.54
N PHE A 92 3.16 -4.88 3.32
CA PHE A 92 4.25 -5.01 4.29
C PHE A 92 4.14 -4.09 5.51
N THR A 93 3.29 -3.07 5.45
CA THR A 93 3.12 -2.13 6.57
C THR A 93 1.81 -2.41 7.31
N ASN A 94 0.70 -2.53 6.60
CA ASN A 94 -0.63 -2.59 7.20
C ASN A 94 -0.90 -3.95 7.85
N SER A 95 -0.57 -5.07 7.18
CA SER A 95 -0.80 -6.39 7.77
C SER A 95 -0.02 -6.60 9.08
N PRO A 96 1.30 -6.31 9.15
CA PRO A 96 2.04 -6.40 10.41
C PRO A 96 1.58 -5.40 11.47
N ALA A 97 1.16 -4.18 11.08
CA ALA A 97 0.65 -3.20 12.03
C ALA A 97 -0.66 -3.64 12.70
N ASN A 98 -1.58 -4.22 11.91
CA ASN A 98 -2.80 -4.83 12.44
C ASN A 98 -2.47 -6.03 13.36
N ASN A 99 -1.54 -6.89 12.96
CA ASN A 99 -1.12 -8.03 13.79
C ASN A 99 -0.54 -7.55 15.13
N ALA A 100 0.34 -6.55 15.11
CA ALA A 100 0.90 -5.94 16.31
C ALA A 100 -0.20 -5.37 17.22
N ALA A 101 -1.17 -4.65 16.65
CA ALA A 101 -2.29 -4.08 17.40
C ALA A 101 -3.15 -5.17 18.06
N VAL A 102 -3.49 -6.24 17.33
CA VAL A 102 -4.24 -7.39 17.87
C VAL A 102 -3.44 -8.08 18.97
N SER A 103 -2.14 -8.29 18.77
CA SER A 103 -1.28 -8.99 19.74
C SER A 103 -1.06 -8.24 21.05
N ALA A 104 -1.25 -6.92 21.04
CA ALA A 104 -1.10 -6.05 22.20
C ALA A 104 -2.38 -5.95 23.06
N LEU A 105 -3.49 -6.56 22.62
CA LEU A 105 -4.79 -6.49 23.26
C LEU A 105 -5.20 -7.84 23.86
N ASP A 106 -5.91 -7.80 24.99
CA ASP A 106 -6.60 -8.98 25.53
C ASP A 106 -7.71 -9.43 24.57
N ALA A 107 -7.98 -10.74 24.50
CA ALA A 107 -8.93 -11.33 23.57
C ALA A 107 -10.35 -10.74 23.66
N ASP A 108 -10.78 -10.31 24.85
CA ASP A 108 -12.08 -9.66 25.12
C ASP A 108 -12.14 -8.20 24.63
N LYS A 109 -11.00 -7.57 24.37
CA LYS A 109 -10.88 -6.15 24.00
C LYS A 109 -10.51 -5.93 22.54
N VAL A 110 -10.18 -6.97 21.78
CA VAL A 110 -9.76 -6.87 20.37
C VAL A 110 -10.78 -6.09 19.53
N GLY A 111 -12.08 -6.35 19.69
CA GLY A 111 -13.12 -5.68 18.91
C GLY A 111 -13.15 -4.15 19.11
N VAL A 112 -13.17 -3.69 20.36
CA VAL A 112 -13.18 -2.26 20.69
C VAL A 112 -11.83 -1.63 20.38
N GLY A 113 -10.73 -2.30 20.71
CA GLY A 113 -9.37 -1.79 20.49
C GLY A 113 -9.04 -1.62 19.01
N MET A 114 -9.42 -2.58 18.16
CA MET A 114 -9.25 -2.45 16.71
C MET A 114 -10.17 -1.38 16.12
N GLY A 115 -11.36 -1.17 16.69
CA GLY A 115 -12.24 -0.07 16.31
C GLY A 115 -11.60 1.30 16.55
N ILE A 116 -10.90 1.49 17.67
CA ILE A 116 -10.16 2.72 17.97
C ILE A 116 -8.90 2.85 17.10
N PHE A 117 -8.23 1.73 16.78
CA PHE A 117 -7.03 1.74 15.95
C PHE A 117 -7.32 2.07 14.47
N GLN A 118 -8.48 1.66 13.96
CA GLN A 118 -8.86 1.82 12.55
C GLN A 118 -9.84 2.98 12.28
N GLY A 119 -10.50 3.51 13.32
CA GLY A 119 -11.42 4.64 13.24
C GLY A 119 -10.70 5.98 13.15
#